data_AF-A0A1F7BN19-F1
#
_entry.id   AF-A0A1F7BN19-F1
#
_cell.length_a   1.000
_cell.length_b   1.000
_cell.length_c   1.000
_cell.angle_alpha   90.00
_cell.angle_beta   90.00
_cell.angle_gamma   90.00
#
_symmetry.space_group_name_H-M   'P 1'
#
loop_
_entity.id
_entity.type
_entity.pdbx_description
1 polymer ?
#
loop_
_entity_poly.entity_id
_entity_poly.type
_entity_poly.pdbx_seq_one_letter_code
_entity_poly.pdbx_strand_id
1 'polypeptide(L)'
;MLRDLLENASVVEIVATFVALALIVATILCLIFIIVGGITFILSAGNEEKIRKAVHTIRYSIIGLFVSFIAFFIVSFMARLLDIPFELNFSTIVDLMSEIFSSLSSN
;
A
#
# COMPACT_ATOMS: atom_id res chain seq x y z
N MET A 1 -31.96 6.47 1.00
CA MET A 1 -30.74 7.06 0.42
C MET A 1 -29.48 6.72 1.22
N LEU A 2 -29.31 7.12 2.50
CA LEU A 2 -28.16 6.65 3.33
C LEU A 2 -28.30 5.19 3.82
N ARG A 3 -29.53 4.65 3.88
CA ARG A 3 -29.79 3.24 4.23
C ARG A 3 -29.55 2.29 3.06
N ASP A 4 -29.89 2.69 1.83
CA ASP A 4 -29.62 1.90 0.61
C ASP A 4 -28.11 1.78 0.33
N LEU A 5 -27.32 2.78 0.72
CA LEU A 5 -25.85 2.73 0.68
C LEU A 5 -25.24 1.82 1.78
N LEU A 6 -26.00 1.47 2.82
CA LEU A 6 -25.60 0.47 3.83
C LEU A 6 -26.24 -0.91 3.59
N GLU A 7 -27.27 -0.99 2.76
CA GLU A 7 -28.01 -2.21 2.44
C GLU A 7 -27.45 -2.91 1.18
N ASN A 8 -26.80 -2.17 0.28
CA ASN A 8 -26.13 -2.69 -0.92
C ASN A 8 -24.61 -2.48 -0.97
N ALA A 9 -24.00 -1.77 -0.01
CA ALA A 9 -22.55 -1.91 0.19
C ALA A 9 -22.32 -3.30 0.76
N SER A 10 -22.03 -4.25 -0.13
CA SER A 10 -21.61 -5.57 0.29
C SER A 10 -20.48 -5.38 1.31
N VAL A 11 -20.50 -6.14 2.42
CA VAL A 11 -19.39 -6.15 3.40
C VAL A 11 -18.03 -6.29 2.66
N VAL A 12 -18.06 -6.94 1.51
CA VAL A 12 -16.93 -7.14 0.62
C VAL A 12 -16.40 -5.83 0.01
N GLU A 13 -17.23 -4.86 -0.37
CA GLU A 13 -16.78 -3.59 -0.97
C GLU A 13 -16.07 -2.68 0.04
N ILE A 14 -16.61 -2.61 1.27
CA ILE A 14 -15.96 -1.88 2.38
C ILE A 14 -14.61 -2.52 2.71
N VAL A 15 -14.57 -3.86 2.77
CA VAL A 15 -13.33 -4.60 3.01
C VAL A 15 -12.33 -4.41 1.86
N ALA A 16 -12.79 -4.45 0.60
CA ALA A 16 -11.92 -4.25 -0.57
C ALA A 16 -11.30 -2.86 -0.59
N THR A 17 -12.09 -1.81 -0.27
CA THR A 17 -11.61 -0.43 -0.15
C THR A 17 -10.56 -0.30 0.94
N PHE A 18 -10.83 -0.88 2.12
CA PHE A 18 -9.88 -0.86 3.21
C PHE A 18 -8.57 -1.58 2.86
N VAL A 19 -8.65 -2.72 2.19
CA VAL A 19 -7.49 -3.49 1.73
C VAL A 19 -6.68 -2.71 0.69
N ALA A 20 -7.34 -2.07 -0.28
CA ALA A 20 -6.66 -1.25 -1.28
C ALA A 20 -5.87 -0.09 -0.64
N LEU A 21 -6.49 0.61 0.32
CA LEU A 21 -5.82 1.66 1.09
C LEU A 21 -4.63 1.11 1.90
N ALA A 22 -4.81 -0.05 2.55
CA ALA A 22 -3.74 -0.70 3.29
C ALA A 22 -2.55 -1.09 2.40
N LEU A 23 -2.79 -1.55 1.17
CA LEU A 23 -1.73 -1.88 0.20
C LEU A 23 -0.93 -0.65 -0.23
N ILE A 24 -1.60 0.49 -0.45
CA ILE A 24 -0.93 1.76 -0.77
C ILE A 24 -0.02 2.18 0.39
N VAL A 25 -0.54 2.18 1.61
CA VAL A 25 0.22 2.55 2.81
C VAL A 25 1.40 1.60 3.03
N ALA A 26 1.18 0.29 2.91
CA ALA A 26 2.23 -0.72 3.06
C ALA A 26 3.37 -0.52 2.04
N THR A 27 3.03 -0.21 0.78
CA THR A 27 3.99 0.05 -0.28
C THR A 27 4.85 1.28 0.03
N ILE A 28 4.23 2.38 0.46
CA ILE A 28 4.93 3.60 0.85
C ILE A 28 5.86 3.35 2.06
N LEU A 29 5.37 2.62 3.07
CA LEU A 29 6.19 2.27 4.23
C LEU A 29 7.40 1.41 3.86
N CYS A 30 7.25 0.45 2.95
CA CYS A 30 8.37 -0.36 2.46
C CYS A 30 9.44 0.51 1.79
N LEU A 31 9.04 1.47 0.94
CA LEU A 31 9.96 2.43 0.34
C LEU A 31 10.71 3.26 1.39
N ILE A 32 10.01 3.76 2.41
CA ILE A 32 10.62 4.51 3.52
C ILE A 32 11.66 3.65 4.24
N PHE A 33 11.34 2.39 4.57
CA PHE A 33 12.28 1.52 5.27
C PHE A 33 13.49 1.12 4.42
N ILE A 34 13.35 1.02 3.09
CA ILE A 34 14.50 0.85 2.17
C ILE A 34 15.42 2.07 2.28
N ILE A 35 14.88 3.28 2.24
CA ILE A 35 15.65 4.52 2.34
C ILE A 35 16.36 4.62 3.69
N VAL A 36 15.63 4.40 4.79
CA VAL A 36 16.20 4.42 6.15
C VAL A 36 17.29 3.36 6.33
N GLY A 37 17.06 2.16 5.80
CA GLY A 37 18.06 1.09 5.78
C GLY A 37 19.30 1.48 4.98
N GLY A 38 19.13 2.10 3.81
CA GLY A 38 20.23 2.59 2.98
C GLY A 38 21.06 3.69 3.67
N ILE A 39 20.41 4.68 4.28
CA ILE A 39 21.08 5.74 5.05
C ILE A 39 21.86 5.11 6.22
N THR A 40 21.24 4.17 6.95
CA THR A 40 21.88 3.49 8.08
C THR A 40 23.09 2.68 7.62
N PHE A 41 23.02 2.03 6.46
CA PHE A 41 24.14 1.29 5.87
C PHE A 41 25.33 2.21 5.58
N ILE A 42 25.09 3.34 4.91
CA ILE A 42 26.13 4.33 4.57
C ILE A 42 26.76 4.91 5.85
N LEU A 43 25.94 5.25 6.85
CA LEU A 43 26.40 5.85 8.10
C LEU A 43 27.03 4.85 9.09
N SER A 44 27.05 3.56 8.76
CA SER A 44 27.56 2.53 9.67
C SER A 44 29.08 2.62 9.91
N ALA A 45 29.83 3.32 9.05
CA ALA A 45 31.26 3.62 9.24
C ALA A 45 32.13 2.39 9.60
N GLY A 46 31.81 1.22 9.04
CA GLY A 46 32.52 -0.03 9.30
C GLY A 46 32.06 -0.82 10.54
N ASN A 47 31.08 -0.35 11.29
CA ASN A 47 30.48 -1.12 12.39
C ASN A 47 29.61 -2.26 11.84
N GLU A 48 30.11 -3.49 11.99
CA GLU A 48 29.45 -4.71 11.48
C GLU A 48 28.02 -4.91 12.01
N GLU A 49 27.76 -4.53 13.26
CA GLU A 49 26.43 -4.67 13.86
C GLU A 49 25.41 -3.74 13.18
N LYS A 50 25.81 -2.49 12.95
CA LYS A 50 24.97 -1.50 12.25
C LYS A 50 24.76 -1.88 10.79
N ILE A 51 25.80 -2.38 10.12
CA ILE A 51 25.71 -2.89 8.75
C ILE A 51 24.72 -4.05 8.68
N ARG A 52 24.84 -5.04 9.57
CA ARG A 52 23.94 -6.19 9.62
C ARG A 52 22.49 -5.74 9.83
N LYS A 53 22.25 -4.81 10.76
CA LYS A 53 20.91 -4.27 11.01
C LYS A 53 20.35 -3.55 9.78
N ALA A 54 21.14 -2.71 9.12
CA ALA A 54 20.73 -2.00 7.92
C ALA A 54 20.36 -2.96 6.77
N VAL A 55 21.19 -3.98 6.54
CA VAL A 55 20.94 -5.02 5.52
C VAL A 55 19.65 -5.80 5.84
N HIS A 56 19.41 -6.14 7.10
CA HIS A 56 18.15 -6.79 7.50
C HIS A 56 16.94 -5.90 7.22
N THR A 57 17.00 -4.62 7.59
CA THR A 57 15.91 -3.66 7.32
C THR A 57 15.60 -3.61 5.82
N ILE A 58 16.63 -3.45 4.97
CA ILE A 58 16.45 -3.42 3.51
C ILE A 58 15.84 -4.73 3.02
N ARG A 59 16.36 -5.88 3.46
CA ARG A 59 15.89 -7.21 3.05
C ARG A 59 14.41 -7.42 3.39
N TYR A 60 14.01 -7.12 4.63
CA TYR A 60 12.61 -7.26 5.05
C TYR A 60 11.68 -6.30 4.32
N SER A 61 12.15 -5.10 4.01
CA SER A 61 11.38 -4.11 3.25
C SER A 61 11.14 -4.56 1.80
N ILE A 62 12.15 -5.16 1.16
CA ILE A 62 12.01 -5.74 -0.19
C ILE A 62 11.03 -6.91 -0.18
N ILE A 63 11.10 -7.78 0.83
CA ILE A 63 10.16 -8.90 0.97
C ILE A 63 8.74 -8.37 1.20
N GLY A 64 8.55 -7.37 2.06
CA GLY A 64 7.25 -6.74 2.30
C GLY A 64 6.67 -6.09 1.04
N LEU A 65 7.50 -5.45 0.24
CA LEU A 65 7.11 -4.89 -1.06
C LEU A 65 6.64 -5.99 -2.03
N PHE A 66 7.37 -7.11 -2.09
CA PHE A 66 7.00 -8.24 -2.93
C PHE A 66 5.67 -8.87 -2.50
N VAL A 67 5.45 -9.03 -1.19
CA VAL A 67 4.19 -9.52 -0.63
C VAL A 67 3.04 -8.57 -0.96
N SER A 68 3.25 -7.26 -0.89
CA SER A 68 2.24 -6.25 -1.23
C SER A 68 1.83 -6.35 -2.71
N PHE A 69 2.81 -6.62 -3.59
CA PHE A 69 2.56 -6.88 -5.02
C PHE A 69 1.67 -8.10 -5.23
N ILE A 70 1.96 -9.23 -4.57
CA ILE A 70 1.16 -10.45 -4.69
C ILE A 70 -0.25 -10.22 -4.13
N ALA A 71 -0.36 -9.53 -3.00
CA ALA A 71 -1.65 -9.23 -2.38
C ALA A 71 -2.55 -8.41 -3.31
N PHE A 72 -2.01 -7.45 -4.07
CA PHE A 72 -2.76 -6.72 -5.09
C PHE A 72 -3.37 -7.65 -6.16
N PHE A 73 -2.59 -8.62 -6.67
CA PHE A 73 -3.08 -9.59 -7.65
C PHE A 73 -4.20 -10.45 -7.08
N ILE A 74 -4.05 -10.94 -5.84
CA ILE A 74 -5.07 -11.77 -5.18
C ILE A 74 -6.36 -10.98 -4.99
N VAL A 75 -6.28 -9.76 -4.46
CA VAL A 75 -7.45 -8.90 -4.23
C VAL A 75 -8.17 -8.59 -5.53
N SER A 76 -7.41 -8.25 -6.58
CA SER A 76 -7.98 -7.99 -7.92
C SER A 76 -8.66 -9.23 -8.51
N PHE A 77 -8.10 -10.41 -8.28
CA PHE A 77 -8.71 -11.67 -8.72
C PHE A 77 -10.00 -11.98 -7.94
N MET A 78 -10.01 -11.73 -6.63
CA MET A 78 -11.22 -11.89 -5.79
C MET A 78 -12.32 -10.89 -6.16
N ALA A 79 -11.98 -9.64 -6.46
CA ALA A 79 -12.94 -8.63 -6.88
C ALA A 79 -13.66 -9.03 -8.19
N ARG A 80 -12.89 -9.54 -9.17
CA ARG A 80 -13.44 -10.06 -10.44
C ARG A 80 -14.29 -11.32 -10.25
N LEU A 81 -13.89 -12.21 -9.36
CA LEU A 81 -14.63 -13.44 -9.07
C LEU A 81 -16.00 -13.17 -8.42
N LEU A 82 -16.09 -12.09 -7.63
CA LEU A 82 -17.29 -11.69 -6.91
C LEU A 82 -18.16 -10.66 -7.66
N ASP A 83 -17.81 -10.35 -8.91
CA ASP A 83 -18.48 -9.37 -9.79
C ASP A 83 -18.72 -8.01 -9.12
N ILE A 84 -17.79 -7.61 -8.24
CA ILE A 84 -17.84 -6.29 -7.61
C ILE A 84 -17.33 -5.29 -8.65
N PRO A 85 -18.03 -4.15 -8.88
CA PRO A 85 -17.56 -3.08 -9.75
C PRO A 85 -16.36 -2.31 -9.16
N PHE A 86 -15.51 -3.01 -8.39
CA PHE A 86 -14.27 -2.52 -7.83
C PHE A 86 -13.18 -2.62 -8.90
N GLU A 87 -13.21 -1.68 -9.84
CA GLU A 87 -12.17 -1.47 -10.83
C GLU A 87 -10.91 -0.92 -10.10
N LEU A 88 -10.08 -1.80 -9.53
CA LEU A 88 -8.74 -1.45 -9.03
C LEU A 88 -7.78 -1.22 -10.19
N ASN A 89 -8.05 -0.16 -10.94
CA ASN A 89 -7.21 0.30 -12.02
C ASN A 89 -6.27 1.40 -11.56
N PHE A 90 -5.19 1.58 -12.31
CA PHE A 90 -4.25 2.67 -12.11
C PHE A 90 -4.95 4.04 -12.12
N SER A 91 -6.02 4.19 -12.91
CA SER A 91 -6.87 5.39 -12.89
C SER A 91 -7.40 5.69 -11.50
N THR A 92 -8.02 4.71 -10.84
CA THR A 92 -8.60 4.87 -9.49
C THR A 92 -7.55 5.32 -8.47
N ILE A 93 -6.32 4.81 -8.56
CA ILE A 93 -5.23 5.24 -7.68
C ILE A 93 -4.83 6.70 -7.97
N VAL A 94 -4.69 7.06 -9.25
CA VAL A 94 -4.33 8.43 -9.66
C VAL A 94 -5.45 9.42 -9.32
N ASP A 95 -6.71 9.03 -9.49
CA ASP A 95 -7.89 9.82 -9.18
C ASP A 95 -7.94 10.12 -7.67
N LEU A 96 -7.77 9.10 -6.83
CA LEU A 96 -7.69 9.27 -5.37
C LEU A 96 -6.50 10.14 -4.95
N MET A 97 -5.34 9.96 -5.57
CA MET A 97 -4.17 10.82 -5.29
C MET A 97 -4.42 12.27 -5.69
N SER A 98 -5.08 12.50 -6.82
CA SER A 98 -5.42 13.84 -7.30
C SER A 98 -6.43 14.53 -6.38
N GLU A 99 -7.40 13.79 -5.85
CA GLU A 99 -8.41 14.29 -4.92
C GLU A 99 -7.78 14.65 -3.57
N ILE A 100 -6.87 13.80 -3.05
CA ILE A 100 -6.09 14.10 -1.85
C ILE A 100 -5.22 15.34 -2.05
N PHE A 101 -4.53 15.46 -3.19
CA PHE A 101 -3.72 16.63 -3.48
C PHE A 101 -4.55 17.92 -3.61
N SER A 102 -5.73 17.82 -4.23
CA SER A 102 -6.66 18.95 -4.37
C SER A 102 -7.19 19.44 -3.02
N SER A 103 -7.49 18.52 -2.09
CA SER A 103 -7.98 18.87 -0.75
C SER A 103 -6.89 19.44 0.17
N LEU A 104 -5.63 19.06 -0.06
CA LEU A 104 -4.46 19.65 0.62
C LEU A 104 -4.08 21.02 0.04
N SER A 105 -4.25 21.21 -1.27
CA SER A 105 -3.96 22.48 -1.96
C SER A 105 -5.07 23.52 -1.81
N SER A 106 -6.29 23.13 -1.39
CA SER A 106 -7.41 24.05 -1.22
C SER A 106 -7.49 24.70 0.18
N ASN A 107 -6.41 24.63 0.98
CA ASN A 107 -6.20 25.48 2.15
C ASN A 107 -5.03 26.43 1.92
#